data_AF-A0A6B0HFG2-F1
#
_entry.id   AF-A0A6B0HFG2-F1
#
_cell.length_a   1.000
_cell.length_b   1.000
_cell.length_c   1.000
_cell.angle_alpha   90.00
_cell.angle_beta   90.00
_cell.angle_gamma   90.00
#
_symmetry.space_group_name_H-M   'P 1'
#
loop_
_entity.id
_entity.type
_entity.pdbx_description
1 polymer ?
#
loop_
_entity_poly.entity_id
_entity_poly.type
_entity_poly.pdbx_seq_one_letter_code
_entity_poly.pdbx_strand_id
1 'polypeptide(L)'
;MVDNRLLVPLSETQTVRQTVGYAVQSGLEDADELEIHLVVALPYDAEVPEGEQQIAEAKRLLSKAERWGAEDAGTANITFETDVLGTDEYLFGPRDYADVFGSYADEHDVERIVLDPEYKPGVTSSILQPLERELDAVGLPYDEAPVERPARHERLVGTGTERFDRHFALFWISFGFYLVLGDPTYWFDLVTGVAVAGIVSFSLANVTFSFPLHRVESPLRTLRFAIYVPYLIWEIVRANIEISYVILRPSMPIEPVVTRVDARVRSGLPLLALANSITLTPGTLVVRANDQRLIVHTLIPPAREDLFDGSLERAVRFVFNGRAAARIPTPRERGDAEIVGGDEL
;
A
#
# COMPACT_ATOMS: atom_id res chain seq x y z
N MET A 1 38.25 -18.25 -10.53
CA MET A 1 37.53 -18.75 -9.35
C MET A 1 37.10 -17.47 -8.71
N VAL A 2 35.80 -17.21 -8.68
CA VAL A 2 35.29 -15.91 -8.23
C VAL A 2 35.75 -15.75 -6.79
N ASP A 3 36.50 -14.68 -6.51
CA ASP A 3 37.16 -14.45 -5.22
C ASP A 3 36.24 -13.72 -4.23
N ASN A 4 35.04 -13.29 -4.64
CA ASN A 4 34.07 -12.65 -3.77
C ASN A 4 32.63 -12.83 -4.27
N ARG A 5 31.74 -13.37 -3.41
CA ARG A 5 30.32 -13.60 -3.71
C ARG A 5 29.44 -12.86 -2.70
N LEU A 6 28.59 -11.96 -3.21
CA LEU A 6 27.74 -11.10 -2.39
C LEU A 6 26.27 -11.41 -2.62
N LEU A 7 25.48 -11.39 -1.55
CA LEU A 7 24.01 -11.43 -1.64
C LEU A 7 23.43 -10.07 -1.26
N VAL A 8 22.55 -9.54 -2.10
CA VAL A 8 21.91 -8.24 -1.89
C VAL A 8 20.39 -8.43 -1.90
N PRO A 9 19.76 -8.57 -0.73
CA PRO A 9 18.31 -8.58 -0.63
C PRO A 9 17.72 -7.22 -1.03
N LEU A 10 16.86 -7.22 -2.04
CA LEU A 10 16.24 -6.01 -2.57
C LEU A 10 14.78 -5.88 -2.14
N SER A 11 14.39 -4.64 -1.88
CA SER A 11 12.99 -4.22 -1.75
C SER A 11 12.83 -2.86 -2.43
N GLU A 12 11.59 -2.45 -2.69
CA GLU A 12 11.33 -1.16 -3.34
C GLU A 12 11.49 0.01 -2.35
N THR A 13 12.74 0.38 -2.08
CA THR A 13 13.14 1.48 -1.19
C THR A 13 13.66 2.67 -2.00
N GLN A 14 13.89 3.81 -1.34
CA GLN A 14 14.52 4.97 -2.00
C GLN A 14 16.04 4.79 -2.14
N THR A 15 16.63 3.97 -1.28
CA THR A 15 18.06 3.70 -1.14
C THR A 15 18.55 2.52 -1.99
N VAL A 16 17.65 1.69 -2.53
CA VAL A 16 17.99 0.45 -3.26
C VAL A 16 19.05 0.64 -4.35
N ARG A 17 19.00 1.73 -5.13
CA ARG A 17 20.03 2.01 -6.16
C ARG A 17 21.40 2.24 -5.54
N GLN A 18 21.45 3.01 -4.45
CA GLN A 18 22.70 3.33 -3.76
C GLN A 18 23.26 2.10 -3.06
N THR A 19 22.40 1.25 -2.51
CA THR A 19 22.78 -0.06 -1.94
C THR A 19 23.42 -0.95 -2.98
N VAL A 20 22.83 -1.07 -4.18
CA VAL A 20 23.40 -1.85 -5.29
C VAL A 20 24.76 -1.28 -5.71
N GLY A 21 24.88 0.04 -5.86
CA GLY A 21 26.17 0.68 -6.18
C GLY A 21 27.23 0.46 -5.10
N TYR A 22 26.85 0.49 -3.83
CA TYR A 22 27.74 0.16 -2.72
C TYR A 22 28.18 -1.30 -2.73
N ALA A 23 27.28 -2.25 -3.02
CA ALA A 23 27.64 -3.67 -3.15
C ALA A 23 28.66 -3.89 -4.27
N VAL A 24 28.50 -3.22 -5.41
CA VAL A 24 29.48 -3.24 -6.51
C VAL A 24 30.82 -2.66 -6.06
N GLN A 25 30.82 -1.48 -5.45
CA GLN A 25 32.06 -0.82 -5.04
C GLN A 25 32.81 -1.61 -3.96
N SER A 26 32.13 -2.01 -2.89
CA SER A 26 32.72 -2.78 -1.79
C SER A 26 33.19 -4.16 -2.24
N GLY A 27 32.50 -4.80 -3.18
CA GLY A 27 32.92 -6.09 -3.72
C GLY A 27 34.20 -6.01 -4.56
N LEU A 28 34.36 -4.94 -5.34
CA LEU A 28 35.55 -4.69 -6.16
C LEU A 28 36.76 -4.21 -5.36
N GLU A 29 36.56 -3.65 -4.15
CA GLU A 29 37.66 -3.33 -3.24
C GLU A 29 38.33 -4.59 -2.70
N ASP A 30 37.58 -5.69 -2.59
CA ASP A 30 38.01 -6.94 -1.98
C ASP A 30 38.51 -7.99 -3.01
N ALA A 31 38.12 -7.91 -4.30
CA ALA A 31 38.50 -8.89 -5.32
C ALA A 31 38.49 -8.37 -6.78
N ASP A 32 39.25 -9.03 -7.67
CA ASP A 32 39.33 -8.75 -9.11
C ASP A 32 38.16 -9.38 -9.94
N GLU A 33 37.54 -10.45 -9.43
CA GLU A 33 36.33 -11.08 -9.98
C GLU A 33 35.23 -11.09 -8.90
N LEU A 34 34.07 -10.52 -9.22
CA LEU A 34 32.95 -10.34 -8.29
C LEU A 34 31.67 -10.96 -8.86
N GLU A 35 30.95 -11.69 -8.01
CA GLU A 35 29.62 -12.22 -8.31
C GLU A 35 28.61 -11.67 -7.31
N ILE A 36 27.53 -11.08 -7.82
CA ILE A 36 26.49 -10.44 -7.01
C ILE A 36 25.16 -11.12 -7.27
N HIS A 37 24.61 -11.74 -6.24
CA HIS A 37 23.28 -12.31 -6.21
C HIS A 37 22.29 -11.24 -5.75
N LEU A 38 21.47 -10.75 -6.66
CA LEU A 38 20.37 -9.83 -6.37
C LEU A 38 19.12 -10.67 -6.12
N VAL A 39 18.53 -10.59 -4.93
CA VAL A 39 17.36 -11.42 -4.60
C VAL A 39 16.19 -10.60 -4.07
N VAL A 40 14.97 -11.04 -4.35
CA VAL A 40 13.76 -10.49 -3.74
C VAL A 40 13.02 -11.61 -3.02
N ALA A 41 12.91 -11.51 -1.70
CA ALA A 41 12.15 -12.47 -0.89
C ALA A 41 10.69 -12.02 -0.74
N LEU A 42 9.75 -12.86 -1.19
CA LEU A 42 8.31 -12.57 -1.13
C LEU A 42 7.67 -13.19 0.12
N PRO A 43 6.76 -12.48 0.82
CA PRO A 43 6.09 -12.98 2.03
C PRO A 43 4.93 -13.95 1.75
N TYR A 44 4.80 -14.50 0.54
CA TYR A 44 3.64 -15.30 0.14
C TYR A 44 4.00 -16.43 -0.81
N ASP A 45 3.28 -17.54 -0.65
CA ASP A 45 3.28 -18.69 -1.55
C ASP A 45 2.81 -18.28 -2.97
N ALA A 46 3.50 -18.74 -4.00
CA ALA A 46 3.19 -18.45 -5.40
C ALA A 46 1.81 -18.98 -5.84
N GLU A 47 1.19 -19.90 -5.08
CA GLU A 47 -0.10 -20.51 -5.41
C GLU A 47 -1.33 -19.59 -5.20
N VAL A 48 -1.18 -18.42 -4.56
CA VAL A 48 -2.29 -17.45 -4.45
C VAL A 48 -2.38 -16.54 -5.69
N PRO A 49 -3.60 -16.12 -6.12
CA PRO A 49 -3.81 -15.26 -7.31
C PRO A 49 -3.09 -13.89 -7.31
N GLU A 50 -2.49 -13.49 -6.20
CA GLU A 50 -1.72 -12.27 -6.01
C GLU A 50 -0.19 -12.50 -6.12
N GLY A 51 0.25 -13.77 -6.18
CA GLY A 51 1.65 -14.19 -6.27
C GLY A 51 2.26 -13.86 -7.63
N GLU A 52 1.56 -14.14 -8.74
CA GLU A 52 2.07 -13.88 -10.10
C GLU A 52 2.43 -12.39 -10.34
N GLN A 53 1.60 -11.47 -9.82
CA GLN A 53 1.86 -10.03 -9.96
C GLN A 53 3.06 -9.58 -9.12
N GLN A 54 3.19 -10.09 -7.89
CA GLN A 54 4.32 -9.78 -7.02
C GLN A 54 5.63 -10.34 -7.56
N ILE A 55 5.60 -11.56 -8.13
CA ILE A 55 6.75 -12.13 -8.84
C ILE A 55 7.11 -11.27 -10.06
N ALA A 56 6.13 -10.79 -10.83
CA ALA A 56 6.39 -9.90 -11.96
C ALA A 56 7.00 -8.55 -11.53
N GLU A 57 6.58 -8.00 -10.40
CA GLU A 57 7.11 -6.77 -9.81
C GLU A 57 8.53 -6.98 -9.27
N ALA A 58 8.77 -8.09 -8.56
CA ALA A 58 10.09 -8.52 -8.11
C ALA A 58 11.07 -8.66 -9.29
N LYS A 59 10.67 -9.35 -10.36
CA LYS A 59 11.48 -9.50 -11.58
C LYS A 59 11.80 -8.16 -12.25
N ARG A 60 10.87 -7.21 -12.24
CA ARG A 60 11.11 -5.85 -12.74
C ARG A 60 12.13 -5.09 -11.89
N LEU A 61 12.06 -5.21 -10.57
CA LEU A 61 13.02 -4.60 -9.65
C LEU A 61 14.41 -5.21 -9.86
N LEU A 62 14.51 -6.53 -9.92
CA LEU A 62 15.76 -7.27 -10.20
C LEU A 62 16.39 -6.81 -11.51
N SER A 63 15.61 -6.79 -12.60
CA SER A 63 16.08 -6.30 -13.92
C SER A 63 16.54 -4.84 -13.90
N LYS A 64 16.00 -4.02 -12.99
CA LYS A 64 16.39 -2.62 -12.82
C LYS A 64 17.68 -2.51 -12.02
N ALA A 65 17.81 -3.31 -10.96
CA ALA A 65 18.99 -3.38 -10.11
C ALA A 65 20.21 -3.93 -10.85
N GLU A 66 20.05 -5.00 -11.64
CA GLU A 66 21.10 -5.53 -12.50
C GLU A 66 21.66 -4.45 -13.44
N ARG A 67 20.77 -3.65 -14.06
CA ARG A 67 21.19 -2.53 -14.91
C ARG A 67 21.93 -1.44 -14.14
N TRP A 68 21.50 -1.11 -12.93
CA TRP A 68 22.24 -0.15 -12.08
C TRP A 68 23.62 -0.68 -11.71
N GLY A 69 23.71 -1.95 -11.30
CA GLY A 69 24.97 -2.59 -10.98
C GLY A 69 25.91 -2.63 -12.18
N ALA A 70 25.41 -2.96 -13.37
CA ALA A 70 26.19 -2.94 -14.61
C ALA A 70 26.65 -1.53 -15.02
N GLU A 71 25.83 -0.49 -14.77
CA GLU A 71 26.24 0.91 -14.96
C GLU A 71 27.40 1.28 -14.01
N ASP A 72 27.30 0.89 -12.74
CA ASP A 72 28.29 1.21 -11.70
C ASP A 72 29.57 0.36 -11.81
N ALA A 73 29.49 -0.85 -12.40
CA ALA A 73 30.62 -1.73 -12.67
C ALA A 73 31.63 -1.15 -13.67
N GLY A 74 31.16 -0.32 -14.60
CA GLY A 74 31.99 0.26 -15.66
C GLY A 74 32.65 -0.81 -16.54
N THR A 75 33.96 -1.02 -16.38
CA THR A 75 34.76 -2.02 -17.10
C THR A 75 35.20 -3.20 -16.23
N ALA A 76 34.76 -3.27 -14.99
CA ALA A 76 35.09 -4.37 -14.08
C ALA A 76 34.37 -5.67 -14.48
N ASN A 77 34.98 -6.81 -14.14
CA ASN A 77 34.44 -8.13 -14.48
C ASN A 77 33.48 -8.61 -13.38
N ILE A 78 32.19 -8.25 -13.51
CA ILE A 78 31.14 -8.58 -12.52
C ILE A 78 30.09 -9.46 -13.17
N THR A 79 29.70 -10.52 -12.47
CA THR A 79 28.55 -11.37 -12.83
C THR A 79 27.38 -11.08 -11.90
N PHE A 80 26.19 -10.90 -12.47
CA PHE A 80 24.95 -10.71 -11.70
C PHE A 80 24.07 -11.94 -11.85
N GLU A 81 23.65 -12.52 -10.72
CA GLU A 81 22.58 -13.52 -10.67
C GLU A 81 21.34 -12.90 -10.04
N THR A 82 20.14 -13.20 -10.55
CA THR A 82 18.90 -12.66 -10.01
C THR A 82 17.95 -13.78 -9.64
N ASP A 83 17.37 -13.74 -8.44
CA ASP A 83 16.37 -14.73 -8.03
C ASP A 83 15.23 -14.16 -7.18
N VAL A 84 14.10 -14.87 -7.17
CA VAL A 84 12.95 -14.57 -6.32
C VAL A 84 12.81 -15.68 -5.29
N LEU A 85 13.00 -15.34 -4.03
CA LEU A 85 13.01 -16.29 -2.91
C LEU A 85 11.66 -16.30 -2.17
N GLY A 86 11.39 -17.39 -1.46
CA GLY A 86 10.14 -17.55 -0.70
C GLY A 86 8.92 -17.76 -1.58
N THR A 87 9.08 -18.29 -2.81
CA THR A 87 7.93 -18.64 -3.68
C THR A 87 7.19 -19.89 -3.22
N ASP A 88 7.88 -20.78 -2.51
CA ASP A 88 7.38 -22.10 -2.17
C ASP A 88 7.10 -22.24 -0.66
N GLU A 89 7.31 -21.17 0.10
CA GLU A 89 7.08 -21.14 1.55
C GLU A 89 6.64 -19.76 2.04
N TYR A 90 5.87 -19.74 3.13
CA TYR A 90 5.31 -18.52 3.69
C TYR A 90 6.28 -17.87 4.69
N LEU A 91 6.79 -16.67 4.36
CA LEU A 91 7.69 -15.91 5.22
C LEU A 91 6.90 -14.94 6.12
N PHE A 92 6.82 -15.24 7.41
CA PHE A 92 6.03 -14.47 8.38
C PHE A 92 6.86 -13.42 9.13
N GLY A 93 8.13 -13.73 9.43
CA GLY A 93 8.96 -12.88 10.27
C GLY A 93 10.45 -12.90 9.90
N PRO A 94 11.26 -12.02 10.53
CA PRO A 94 12.67 -11.84 10.20
C PRO A 94 13.51 -13.12 10.22
N ARG A 95 13.16 -14.08 11.09
CA ARG A 95 13.81 -15.39 11.15
C ARG A 95 13.61 -16.20 9.87
N ASP A 96 12.38 -16.25 9.34
CA ASP A 96 12.07 -16.99 8.12
C ASP A 96 12.87 -16.41 6.94
N TYR A 97 12.99 -15.06 6.88
CA TYR A 97 13.83 -14.40 5.89
C TYR A 97 15.32 -14.72 6.06
N ALA A 98 15.82 -14.73 7.29
CA ALA A 98 17.22 -15.09 7.56
C ALA A 98 17.51 -16.57 7.20
N ASP A 99 16.57 -17.49 7.48
CA ASP A 99 16.69 -18.91 7.14
C ASP A 99 16.71 -19.11 5.61
N VAL A 100 15.85 -18.40 4.86
CA VAL A 100 15.85 -18.39 3.39
C VAL A 100 17.15 -17.85 2.82
N PHE A 101 17.61 -16.71 3.33
CA PHE A 101 18.86 -16.10 2.88
C PHE A 101 20.07 -16.96 3.23
N GLY A 102 20.08 -17.58 4.41
CA GLY A 102 21.11 -18.53 4.82
C GLY A 102 21.16 -19.75 3.89
N SER A 103 20.00 -20.36 3.62
CA SER A 103 19.92 -21.51 2.72
C SER A 103 20.38 -21.18 1.30
N TYR A 104 19.98 -20.03 0.78
CA TYR A 104 20.44 -19.55 -0.53
C TYR A 104 21.94 -19.25 -0.54
N ALA A 105 22.46 -18.61 0.52
CA ALA A 105 23.87 -18.31 0.64
C ALA A 105 24.73 -19.57 0.71
N ASP A 106 24.30 -20.60 1.43
CA ASP A 106 24.98 -21.90 1.51
C ASP A 106 24.98 -22.62 0.16
N GLU A 107 23.90 -22.53 -0.62
CA GLU A 107 23.81 -23.16 -1.95
C GLU A 107 24.72 -22.50 -2.99
N HIS A 108 24.90 -21.18 -2.90
CA HIS A 108 25.68 -20.38 -3.85
C HIS A 108 27.09 -19.99 -3.34
N ASP A 109 27.53 -20.54 -2.20
CA ASP A 109 28.77 -20.17 -1.48
C ASP A 109 28.94 -18.64 -1.31
N VAL A 110 27.86 -17.94 -0.93
CA VAL A 110 27.91 -16.49 -0.68
C VAL A 110 28.68 -16.21 0.61
N GLU A 111 29.57 -15.23 0.58
CA GLU A 111 30.45 -14.90 1.70
C GLU A 111 29.85 -13.88 2.66
N ARG A 112 29.09 -12.91 2.13
CA ARG A 112 28.42 -11.88 2.93
C ARG A 112 27.15 -11.34 2.27
N ILE A 113 26.24 -10.83 3.11
CA ILE A 113 25.08 -10.05 2.70
C ILE A 113 25.38 -8.55 2.74
N VAL A 114 24.87 -7.79 1.77
CA VAL A 114 24.79 -6.32 1.84
C VAL A 114 23.33 -5.92 2.02
N LEU A 115 22.98 -5.37 3.18
CA LEU A 115 21.64 -4.91 3.52
C LEU A 115 21.44 -3.43 3.16
N ASP A 116 20.26 -3.15 2.60
CA ASP A 116 19.76 -1.78 2.51
C ASP A 116 19.30 -1.30 3.91
N PRO A 117 19.71 -0.11 4.39
CA PRO A 117 19.23 0.43 5.66
C PRO A 117 17.71 0.63 5.74
N GLU A 118 17.01 0.71 4.60
CA GLU A 118 15.55 0.77 4.53
C GLU A 118 14.91 -0.61 4.25
N TYR A 119 15.71 -1.68 4.18
CA TYR A 119 15.20 -3.03 3.95
C TYR A 119 14.24 -3.43 5.08
N LYS A 120 13.04 -3.87 4.70
CA LYS A 120 12.03 -4.36 5.65
C LYS A 120 11.50 -5.71 5.19
N PRO A 121 11.80 -6.80 5.91
CA PRO A 121 11.24 -8.11 5.59
C PRO A 121 9.74 -8.12 5.91
N GLY A 122 8.88 -7.93 4.92
CA GLY A 122 7.42 -7.97 5.08
C GLY A 122 6.81 -6.84 5.95
N VAL A 123 5.47 -6.79 6.00
CA VAL A 123 4.68 -5.71 6.62
C VAL A 123 4.67 -5.77 8.16
N THR A 124 5.04 -6.92 8.75
CA THR A 124 4.90 -7.21 10.19
C THR A 124 6.22 -7.13 10.98
N SER A 125 7.37 -6.98 10.32
CA SER A 125 8.71 -7.15 10.91
C SER A 125 9.19 -6.10 11.91
N SER A 126 8.46 -5.00 12.10
CA SER A 126 9.00 -3.87 12.87
C SER A 126 8.93 -4.00 14.39
N ILE A 127 8.42 -5.11 14.96
CA ILE A 127 7.97 -5.08 16.37
C ILE A 127 8.82 -5.91 17.35
N LEU A 128 9.51 -6.99 16.94
CA LEU A 128 10.04 -7.93 17.94
C LEU A 128 11.54 -8.27 17.84
N GLN A 129 12.16 -8.32 16.66
CA GLN A 129 13.62 -8.59 16.51
C GLN A 129 14.13 -8.07 15.15
N PRO A 130 15.26 -7.32 15.09
CA PRO A 130 15.87 -6.90 13.84
C PRO A 130 16.41 -8.10 13.03
N LEU A 131 16.29 -8.07 11.70
CA LEU A 131 16.76 -9.13 10.79
C LEU A 131 18.24 -9.45 10.99
N GLU A 132 19.03 -8.43 11.30
CA GLU A 132 20.46 -8.47 11.58
C GLU A 132 20.80 -9.50 12.67
N ARG A 133 19.97 -9.58 13.73
CA ARG A 133 20.18 -10.57 14.79
C ARG A 133 19.90 -12.00 14.36
N GLU A 134 18.96 -12.19 13.45
CA GLU A 134 18.63 -13.52 12.93
C GLU A 134 19.69 -13.97 11.91
N LEU A 135 20.25 -13.05 11.11
CA LEU A 135 21.41 -13.33 10.25
C LEU A 135 22.65 -13.74 11.08
N ASP A 136 22.93 -13.04 12.18
CA ASP A 136 23.97 -13.43 13.13
C ASP A 136 23.72 -14.83 13.71
N ALA A 137 22.46 -15.19 13.96
CA ALA A 137 22.09 -16.49 14.53
C ALA A 137 22.28 -17.65 13.54
N VAL A 138 22.09 -17.39 12.24
CA VAL A 138 22.37 -18.33 11.14
C VAL A 138 23.87 -18.32 10.76
N GLY A 139 24.65 -17.37 11.29
CA GLY A 139 26.09 -17.27 11.05
C GLY A 139 26.45 -16.61 9.73
N LEU A 140 25.52 -15.84 9.14
CA LEU A 140 25.73 -15.17 7.87
C LEU A 140 26.30 -13.76 8.10
N PRO A 141 27.53 -13.45 7.65
CA PRO A 141 28.08 -12.11 7.77
C PRO A 141 27.24 -11.11 6.98
N TYR A 142 26.94 -9.96 7.57
CA TYR A 142 26.20 -8.90 6.90
C TYR A 142 26.92 -7.55 7.03
N ASP A 143 26.75 -6.71 6.02
CA ASP A 143 27.19 -5.32 5.99
C ASP A 143 26.00 -4.43 5.65
N GLU A 144 25.82 -3.32 6.38
CA GLU A 144 24.74 -2.35 6.10
C GLU A 144 25.33 -1.25 5.22
N ALA A 145 24.76 -1.05 4.03
CA ALA A 145 25.29 -0.05 3.11
C ALA A 145 25.28 1.34 3.78
N PRO A 146 26.41 2.07 3.80
CA PRO A 146 26.53 3.38 4.44
C PRO A 146 25.90 4.48 3.59
N VAL A 147 24.73 4.20 3.03
CA VAL A 147 23.96 5.15 2.25
C VAL A 147 23.25 6.07 3.22
N GLU A 148 23.45 7.38 3.06
CA GLU A 148 22.68 8.36 3.79
C GLU A 148 21.22 8.07 3.50
N ARG A 149 20.49 7.54 4.49
CA ARG A 149 19.03 7.54 4.50
C ARG A 149 18.68 8.97 4.11
N PRO A 150 18.10 9.24 2.93
CA PRO A 150 17.77 10.59 2.55
C PRO A 150 16.91 11.06 3.69
N ALA A 151 17.46 11.96 4.52
CA ALA A 151 16.81 12.30 5.76
C ALA A 151 15.46 12.80 5.31
N ARG A 152 14.44 11.99 5.57
CA ARG A 152 13.06 12.38 5.37
C ARG A 152 12.81 13.38 6.48
N HIS A 153 13.43 14.54 6.37
CA HIS A 153 12.66 15.73 6.09
C HIS A 153 11.64 15.33 5.00
N GLU A 154 10.60 14.58 5.41
CA GLU A 154 9.25 14.96 5.05
C GLU A 154 9.34 16.46 5.15
N ARG A 155 9.25 17.13 4.01
CA ARG A 155 9.32 18.59 3.97
C ARG A 155 8.14 19.05 4.84
N LEU A 156 8.39 19.13 6.14
CA LEU A 156 7.58 19.74 7.19
C LEU A 156 7.58 21.25 6.96
N VAL A 157 8.41 21.72 6.04
CA VAL A 157 8.23 22.96 5.30
C VAL A 157 7.19 22.75 4.20
N GLY A 158 5.98 22.34 4.60
CA GLY A 158 4.83 22.91 3.91
C GLY A 158 4.96 24.42 4.08
N THR A 159 4.89 25.17 2.97
CA THR A 159 4.81 26.63 2.96
C THR A 159 3.91 27.05 4.13
N GLY A 160 4.27 27.99 5.00
CA GLY A 160 3.57 28.21 6.29
C GLY A 160 2.03 28.28 6.21
N THR A 161 1.50 28.60 5.03
CA THR A 161 0.09 28.45 4.64
C THR A 161 -0.48 27.03 4.75
N GLU A 162 0.21 25.97 4.31
CA GLU A 162 -0.28 24.58 4.33
C GLU A 162 -0.37 24.01 5.75
N ARG A 163 0.61 24.33 6.61
CA ARG A 163 0.56 23.95 8.03
C ARG A 163 -0.61 24.64 8.72
N PHE A 164 -0.81 25.94 8.43
CA PHE A 164 -1.95 26.68 8.94
C PHE A 164 -3.28 26.09 8.46
N ASP A 165 -3.38 25.68 7.19
CA ASP A 165 -4.62 25.12 6.63
C ASP A 165 -5.04 23.81 7.30
N ARG A 166 -4.08 22.96 7.68
CA ARG A 166 -4.35 21.70 8.41
C ARG A 166 -4.87 21.98 9.81
N HIS A 167 -4.22 22.89 10.54
CA HIS A 167 -4.67 23.30 11.87
C HIS A 167 -6.05 23.96 11.82
N PHE A 168 -6.27 24.83 10.83
CA PHE A 168 -7.54 25.51 10.65
C PHE A 168 -8.67 24.52 10.32
N ALA A 169 -8.44 23.59 9.39
CA ALA A 169 -9.41 22.56 9.03
C ALA A 169 -9.74 21.66 10.23
N LEU A 170 -8.73 21.14 10.93
CA LEU A 170 -8.95 20.27 12.08
C LEU A 170 -9.65 21.00 13.23
N PHE A 171 -9.32 22.28 13.45
CA PHE A 171 -9.99 23.12 14.45
C PHE A 171 -11.49 23.20 14.14
N TRP A 172 -11.88 23.59 12.93
CA TRP A 172 -13.30 23.73 12.58
C TRP A 172 -14.06 22.41 12.53
N ILE A 173 -13.42 21.33 12.07
CA ILE A 173 -14.01 19.98 12.10
C ILE A 173 -14.23 19.54 13.55
N SER A 174 -13.22 19.65 14.41
CA SER A 174 -13.31 19.27 15.81
C SER A 174 -14.30 20.15 16.58
N PHE A 175 -14.33 21.45 16.30
CA PHE A 175 -15.27 22.39 16.90
C PHE A 175 -16.70 22.09 16.47
N GLY A 176 -16.93 21.90 15.17
CA GLY A 176 -18.24 21.51 14.65
C GLY A 176 -18.72 20.19 15.24
N PHE A 177 -17.84 19.19 15.34
CA PHE A 177 -18.15 17.92 15.99
C PHE A 177 -18.51 18.10 17.47
N TYR A 178 -17.76 18.93 18.20
CA TYR A 178 -18.05 19.25 19.61
C TYR A 178 -19.44 19.90 19.76
N LEU A 179 -19.78 20.85 18.89
CA LEU A 179 -21.08 21.52 18.91
C LEU A 179 -22.25 20.61 18.52
N VAL A 180 -22.01 19.58 17.70
CA VAL A 180 -23.03 18.56 17.37
C VAL A 180 -23.31 17.67 18.58
N LEU A 181 -22.31 17.42 19.44
CA LEU A 181 -22.47 16.64 20.67
C LEU A 181 -23.05 17.45 21.84
N GLY A 182 -22.73 18.75 21.89
CA GLY A 182 -23.18 19.67 22.94
C GLY A 182 -24.42 20.49 22.56
N ASP A 183 -24.69 21.53 23.35
CA ASP A 183 -25.71 22.53 23.02
C ASP A 183 -25.05 23.76 22.37
N PRO A 184 -25.26 23.99 21.05
CA PRO A 184 -24.64 25.13 20.36
C PRO A 184 -25.17 26.49 20.83
N THR A 185 -26.26 26.53 21.59
CA THR A 185 -26.83 27.77 22.13
C THR A 185 -26.27 28.13 23.50
N TYR A 186 -25.60 27.19 24.17
CA TYR A 186 -25.02 27.39 25.48
C TYR A 186 -23.60 27.95 25.38
N TRP A 187 -23.37 29.11 26.01
CA TRP A 187 -22.10 29.84 25.90
C TRP A 187 -20.90 29.06 26.47
N PHE A 188 -21.12 28.23 27.49
CA PHE A 188 -20.06 27.41 28.08
C PHE A 188 -19.62 26.31 27.12
N ASP A 189 -20.55 25.72 26.36
CA ASP A 189 -20.26 24.72 25.33
C ASP A 189 -19.49 25.34 24.17
N LEU A 190 -19.77 26.60 23.84
CA LEU A 190 -18.98 27.36 22.87
C LEU A 190 -17.53 27.55 23.33
N VAL A 191 -17.33 27.97 24.59
CA VAL A 191 -15.98 28.23 25.15
C VAL A 191 -15.18 26.94 25.29
N THR A 192 -15.79 25.91 25.86
CA THR A 192 -15.15 24.59 26.03
C THR A 192 -14.88 23.95 24.67
N GLY A 193 -15.78 24.08 23.70
CA GLY A 193 -15.58 23.63 22.33
C GLY A 193 -14.38 24.29 21.65
N VAL A 194 -14.24 25.62 21.76
CA VAL A 194 -13.08 26.34 21.22
C VAL A 194 -11.79 25.87 21.89
N ALA A 195 -11.79 25.69 23.21
CA ALA A 195 -10.63 25.22 23.95
C ALA A 195 -10.21 23.80 23.52
N VAL A 196 -11.15 22.86 23.48
CA VAL A 196 -10.91 21.47 23.07
C VAL A 196 -10.46 21.39 21.61
N ALA A 197 -11.16 22.07 20.71
CA ALA A 197 -10.80 22.10 19.29
C ALA A 197 -9.41 22.71 19.07
N GLY A 198 -9.02 23.72 19.87
CA GLY A 198 -7.68 24.30 19.87
C GLY A 198 -6.61 23.29 20.27
N ILE A 199 -6.84 22.56 21.37
CA ILE A 199 -5.91 21.52 21.86
C ILE A 199 -5.77 20.38 20.84
N VAL A 200 -6.88 19.88 20.31
CA VAL A 200 -6.91 18.82 19.29
C VAL A 200 -6.22 19.28 18.03
N SER A 201 -6.53 20.48 17.54
CA SER A 201 -5.90 21.04 16.35
C SER A 201 -4.39 21.17 16.51
N PHE A 202 -3.92 21.71 17.65
CA PHE A 202 -2.49 21.87 17.90
C PHE A 202 -1.76 20.52 17.99
N SER A 203 -2.36 19.55 18.67
CA SER A 203 -1.71 18.27 18.97
C SER A 203 -1.77 17.28 17.80
N LEU A 204 -2.91 17.22 17.08
CA LEU A 204 -3.20 16.15 16.10
C LEU A 204 -3.16 16.59 14.65
N ALA A 205 -3.17 17.89 14.31
CA ALA A 205 -3.23 18.30 12.89
C ALA A 205 -2.07 17.77 12.06
N ASN A 206 -0.91 17.54 12.70
CA ASN A 206 0.26 16.99 12.04
C ASN A 206 0.14 15.49 11.71
N VAL A 207 -0.73 14.77 12.42
CA VAL A 207 -0.95 13.33 12.28
C VAL A 207 -2.19 13.04 11.41
N THR A 208 -3.27 13.83 11.57
CA THR A 208 -4.56 13.55 10.91
C THR A 208 -4.55 13.79 9.40
N PHE A 209 -3.84 14.82 8.93
CA PHE A 209 -3.83 15.18 7.50
C PHE A 209 -2.42 15.12 6.94
N SER A 210 -1.94 13.96 6.51
CA SER A 210 -0.61 13.83 5.86
C SER A 210 -0.61 14.28 4.39
N PHE A 211 -1.77 14.69 3.85
CA PHE A 211 -1.93 15.12 2.47
C PHE A 211 -2.16 16.65 2.40
N PRO A 212 -1.66 17.34 1.36
CA PRO A 212 -1.86 18.78 1.21
C PRO A 212 -3.34 19.10 0.97
N LEU A 213 -3.99 19.75 1.95
CA LEU A 213 -5.34 20.28 1.82
C LEU A 213 -5.27 21.56 0.98
N HIS A 214 -5.46 21.46 -0.34
CA HIS A 214 -5.53 22.65 -1.20
C HIS A 214 -6.77 23.51 -0.85
N ARG A 215 -6.55 24.78 -0.46
CA ARG A 215 -7.58 25.77 -0.04
C ARG A 215 -8.77 25.90 -0.98
N VAL A 216 -8.55 25.73 -2.29
CA VAL A 216 -9.58 25.97 -3.32
C VAL A 216 -10.40 24.71 -3.62
N GLU A 217 -9.81 23.52 -3.47
CA GLU A 217 -10.52 22.26 -3.71
C GLU A 217 -11.35 21.82 -2.50
N SER A 218 -10.94 22.18 -1.29
CA SER A 218 -11.59 21.77 -0.03
C SER A 218 -13.09 22.10 0.04
N PRO A 219 -13.56 23.36 -0.14
CA PRO A 219 -14.99 23.68 0.01
C PRO A 219 -15.86 23.07 -1.10
N LEU A 220 -15.37 23.04 -2.35
CA LEU A 220 -16.07 22.39 -3.45
C LEU A 220 -16.15 20.87 -3.27
N ARG A 221 -15.09 20.25 -2.76
CA ARG A 221 -15.06 18.83 -2.39
C ARG A 221 -16.04 18.54 -1.26
N THR A 222 -16.12 19.39 -0.24
CA THR A 222 -17.13 19.28 0.84
C THR A 222 -18.55 19.35 0.30
N LEU A 223 -18.85 20.28 -0.61
CA LEU A 223 -20.17 20.36 -1.24
C LEU A 223 -20.49 19.10 -2.07
N ARG A 224 -19.53 18.61 -2.86
CA ARG A 224 -19.71 17.37 -3.63
C ARG A 224 -19.87 16.17 -2.71
N PHE A 225 -19.15 16.12 -1.60
CA PHE A 225 -19.30 15.10 -0.57
C PHE A 225 -20.69 15.17 0.08
N ALA A 226 -21.22 16.36 0.34
CA ALA A 226 -22.58 16.55 0.84
C ALA A 226 -23.65 16.07 -0.15
N ILE A 227 -23.40 16.12 -1.47
CA ILE A 227 -24.27 15.53 -2.51
C ILE A 227 -24.09 14.00 -2.58
N TYR A 228 -22.86 13.53 -2.38
CA TYR A 228 -22.51 12.12 -2.38
C TYR A 228 -23.17 11.35 -1.23
N VAL A 229 -23.26 11.93 -0.03
CA VAL A 229 -23.81 11.24 1.15
C VAL A 229 -25.26 10.78 0.94
N PRO A 230 -26.22 11.62 0.50
CA PRO A 230 -27.58 11.17 0.17
C PRO A 230 -27.62 10.10 -0.93
N TYR A 231 -26.76 10.23 -1.95
CA TYR A 231 -26.65 9.22 -3.01
C TYR A 231 -26.17 7.87 -2.46
N LEU A 232 -25.16 7.86 -1.60
CA LEU A 232 -24.65 6.65 -0.96
C LEU A 232 -25.72 6.02 -0.05
N ILE A 233 -26.44 6.82 0.73
CA ILE A 233 -27.54 6.33 1.57
C ILE A 233 -28.61 5.64 0.70
N TRP A 234 -28.94 6.23 -0.46
CA TRP A 234 -29.88 5.62 -1.39
C TRP A 234 -29.40 4.27 -1.92
N GLU A 235 -28.13 4.18 -2.35
CA GLU A 235 -27.54 2.90 -2.80
C GLU A 235 -27.53 1.85 -1.69
N ILE A 236 -27.17 2.23 -0.46
CA ILE A 236 -27.20 1.34 0.70
C ILE A 236 -28.62 0.82 0.94
N VAL A 237 -29.65 1.68 0.90
CA VAL A 237 -31.04 1.27 1.09
C VAL A 237 -31.50 0.33 -0.03
N ARG A 238 -31.20 0.66 -1.28
CA ARG A 238 -31.53 -0.18 -2.45
C ARG A 238 -30.91 -1.58 -2.31
N ALA A 239 -29.61 -1.66 -2.03
CA ALA A 239 -28.91 -2.93 -1.87
C ALA A 239 -29.36 -3.72 -0.63
N ASN A 240 -29.76 -3.04 0.47
CA ASN A 240 -30.38 -3.70 1.62
C ASN A 240 -31.71 -4.38 1.26
N ILE A 241 -32.53 -3.76 0.41
CA ILE A 241 -33.79 -4.36 -0.05
C ILE A 241 -33.50 -5.59 -0.90
N GLU A 242 -32.50 -5.51 -1.78
CA GLU A 242 -32.10 -6.61 -2.65
C GLU A 242 -31.59 -7.83 -1.87
N ILE A 243 -30.67 -7.61 -0.92
CA ILE A 243 -30.19 -8.72 -0.08
C ILE A 243 -31.31 -9.30 0.80
N SER A 244 -32.21 -8.45 1.32
CA SER A 244 -33.35 -8.91 2.12
C SER A 244 -34.26 -9.83 1.30
N TYR A 245 -34.45 -9.53 0.02
CA TYR A 245 -35.22 -10.38 -0.87
C TYR A 245 -34.56 -11.74 -1.13
N VAL A 246 -33.22 -11.77 -1.25
CA VAL A 246 -32.46 -13.02 -1.37
C VAL A 246 -32.58 -13.86 -0.10
N ILE A 247 -32.48 -13.25 1.08
CA ILE A 247 -32.60 -13.93 2.38
C ILE A 247 -34.01 -14.52 2.59
N LEU A 248 -35.06 -13.80 2.19
CA LEU A 248 -36.44 -14.25 2.37
C LEU A 248 -36.87 -15.35 1.40
N ARG A 249 -36.11 -15.59 0.32
CA ARG A 249 -36.38 -16.67 -0.63
C ARG A 249 -35.92 -18.01 -0.05
N PRO A 250 -36.79 -19.04 0.02
CA PRO A 250 -36.40 -20.38 0.49
C PRO A 250 -35.25 -21.01 -0.31
N SER A 251 -35.12 -20.63 -1.59
CA SER A 251 -34.05 -21.10 -2.46
C SER A 251 -32.69 -20.45 -2.18
N MET A 252 -32.66 -19.36 -1.40
CA MET A 252 -31.48 -18.57 -1.02
C MET A 252 -30.42 -18.49 -2.15
N PRO A 253 -30.73 -17.82 -3.27
CA PRO A 253 -29.85 -17.80 -4.43
C PRO A 253 -28.63 -16.89 -4.16
N ILE A 254 -27.59 -17.47 -3.55
CA ILE A 254 -26.29 -16.86 -3.33
C ILE A 254 -25.26 -17.49 -4.26
N GLU A 255 -24.29 -16.69 -4.71
CA GLU A 255 -23.19 -17.11 -5.57
C GLU A 255 -21.94 -16.35 -5.12
N PRO A 256 -21.34 -16.77 -3.98
CA PRO A 256 -20.21 -16.08 -3.40
C PRO A 256 -18.99 -16.22 -4.31
N VAL A 257 -18.42 -15.11 -4.76
CA VAL A 257 -17.20 -15.13 -5.58
C VAL A 257 -16.24 -14.02 -5.16
N VAL A 258 -14.95 -14.23 -5.42
CA VAL A 258 -13.90 -13.22 -5.30
C VAL A 258 -13.71 -12.55 -6.65
N THR A 259 -13.76 -11.23 -6.66
CA THR A 259 -13.72 -10.40 -7.84
C THR A 259 -12.57 -9.40 -7.72
N ARG A 260 -11.79 -9.24 -8.79
CA ARG A 260 -10.75 -8.21 -8.90
C ARG A 260 -11.29 -7.04 -9.70
N VAL A 261 -11.09 -5.82 -9.19
CA VAL A 261 -11.49 -4.58 -9.85
C VAL A 261 -10.35 -3.58 -9.80
N ASP A 262 -9.91 -3.14 -10.97
CA ASP A 262 -8.93 -2.05 -11.12
C ASP A 262 -9.69 -0.72 -11.21
N ALA A 263 -9.79 -0.04 -10.07
CA ALA A 263 -10.39 1.28 -9.99
C ALA A 263 -9.44 2.33 -10.59
N ARG A 264 -9.95 3.31 -11.35
CA ARG A 264 -9.22 4.56 -11.65
C ARG A 264 -9.54 5.61 -10.58
N VAL A 265 -9.14 5.30 -9.36
CA VAL A 265 -9.27 6.19 -8.20
C VAL A 265 -7.89 6.29 -7.54
N ARG A 266 -7.43 7.52 -7.27
CA ARG A 266 -6.12 7.73 -6.64
C ARG A 266 -6.06 7.07 -5.26
N SER A 267 -4.87 6.60 -4.88
CA SER A 267 -4.58 6.05 -3.55
C SER A 267 -4.84 7.08 -2.43
N GLY A 268 -4.93 6.59 -1.19
CA GLY A 268 -5.25 7.41 -0.02
C GLY A 268 -6.75 7.58 0.20
N LEU A 269 -7.20 8.80 0.52
CA LEU A 269 -8.59 9.09 0.86
C LEU A 269 -9.62 8.68 -0.21
N PRO A 270 -9.40 8.89 -1.52
CA PRO A 270 -10.38 8.49 -2.52
C PRO A 270 -10.56 6.97 -2.60
N LEU A 271 -9.46 6.20 -2.58
CA LEU A 271 -9.52 4.74 -2.57
C LEU A 271 -10.19 4.21 -1.29
N LEU A 272 -9.87 4.80 -0.13
CA LEU A 272 -10.50 4.47 1.15
C LEU A 272 -12.01 4.75 1.13
N ALA A 273 -12.42 5.89 0.58
CA ALA A 273 -13.84 6.23 0.43
C ALA A 273 -14.56 5.24 -0.47
N LEU A 274 -13.96 4.85 -1.59
CA LEU A 274 -14.50 3.82 -2.49
C LEU A 274 -14.63 2.47 -1.79
N ALA A 275 -13.56 2.00 -1.16
CA ALA A 275 -13.54 0.70 -0.49
C ALA A 275 -14.62 0.60 0.59
N ASN A 276 -14.73 1.61 1.45
CA ASN A 276 -15.77 1.65 2.48
C ASN A 276 -17.18 1.73 1.89
N SER A 277 -17.35 2.42 0.77
CA SER A 277 -18.67 2.55 0.13
C SER A 277 -19.11 1.26 -0.56
N ILE A 278 -18.17 0.49 -1.09
CA ILE A 278 -18.43 -0.88 -1.55
C ILE A 278 -18.83 -1.73 -0.35
N THR A 279 -17.99 -1.82 0.69
CA THR A 279 -18.28 -2.64 1.89
C THR A 279 -19.59 -2.28 2.60
N LEU A 280 -20.02 -1.01 2.59
CA LEU A 280 -21.30 -0.59 3.17
C LEU A 280 -22.52 -0.99 2.32
N THR A 281 -22.32 -1.29 1.04
CA THR A 281 -23.36 -1.76 0.13
C THR A 281 -23.53 -3.27 0.34
N PRO A 282 -24.65 -3.74 0.92
CA PRO A 282 -24.83 -5.14 1.27
C PRO A 282 -24.67 -6.08 0.08
N GLY A 283 -24.05 -7.23 0.32
CA GLY A 283 -23.71 -8.19 -0.72
C GLY A 283 -22.32 -8.00 -1.33
N THR A 284 -21.55 -7.02 -0.86
CA THR A 284 -20.13 -6.87 -1.20
C THR A 284 -19.26 -6.61 0.03
N LEU A 285 -18.00 -7.02 -0.02
CA LEU A 285 -16.99 -6.80 1.02
C LEU A 285 -15.62 -6.63 0.38
N VAL A 286 -14.95 -5.52 0.63
CA VAL A 286 -13.56 -5.33 0.17
C VAL A 286 -12.60 -6.06 1.11
N VAL A 287 -11.86 -7.03 0.57
CA VAL A 287 -10.86 -7.83 1.29
C VAL A 287 -9.50 -7.13 1.27
N ARG A 288 -9.10 -6.62 0.10
CA ARG A 288 -7.82 -5.95 -0.10
C ARG A 288 -8.00 -4.73 -0.99
N ALA A 289 -7.30 -3.64 -0.65
CA ALA A 289 -7.26 -2.43 -1.46
C ALA A 289 -5.81 -1.91 -1.50
N ASN A 290 -5.16 -2.02 -2.66
CA ASN A 290 -3.81 -1.52 -2.85
C ASN A 290 -3.63 -0.94 -4.26
N ASP A 291 -3.00 0.23 -4.37
CA ASP A 291 -2.68 0.88 -5.65
C ASP A 291 -3.78 0.80 -6.71
N GLN A 292 -4.98 1.20 -6.30
CA GLN A 292 -6.19 1.23 -7.12
C GLN A 292 -6.75 -0.14 -7.52
N ARG A 293 -6.11 -1.24 -7.11
CA ARG A 293 -6.60 -2.61 -7.24
C ARG A 293 -7.42 -2.98 -6.02
N LEU A 294 -8.63 -3.47 -6.24
CA LEU A 294 -9.56 -3.90 -5.21
C LEU A 294 -9.86 -5.39 -5.37
N ILE A 295 -9.68 -6.14 -4.29
CA ILE A 295 -10.18 -7.51 -4.18
C ILE A 295 -11.47 -7.44 -3.38
N VAL A 296 -12.58 -7.82 -4.02
CA VAL A 296 -13.94 -7.70 -3.48
C VAL A 296 -14.59 -9.06 -3.47
N HIS A 297 -15.05 -9.48 -2.31
CA HIS A 297 -15.93 -10.62 -2.17
C HIS A 297 -17.37 -10.17 -2.44
N THR A 298 -18.06 -10.82 -3.36
CA THR A 298 -19.45 -10.53 -3.72
C THR A 298 -20.32 -11.73 -3.42
N LEU A 299 -21.44 -11.53 -2.74
CA LEU A 299 -22.31 -12.61 -2.25
C LEU A 299 -23.38 -13.02 -3.26
N ILE A 300 -23.84 -12.08 -4.09
CA ILE A 300 -24.93 -12.26 -5.03
C ILE A 300 -24.57 -11.67 -6.40
N PRO A 301 -25.04 -12.26 -7.51
CA PRO A 301 -24.74 -11.74 -8.86
C PRO A 301 -25.10 -10.26 -9.06
N PRO A 302 -26.27 -9.74 -8.60
CA PRO A 302 -26.59 -8.34 -8.80
C PRO A 302 -25.60 -7.37 -8.14
N ALA A 303 -25.11 -7.70 -6.95
CA ALA A 303 -24.11 -6.89 -6.25
C ALA A 303 -22.77 -6.86 -7.01
N ARG A 304 -22.40 -7.97 -7.66
CA ARG A 304 -21.25 -8.06 -8.56
C ARG A 304 -21.43 -7.24 -9.83
N GLU A 305 -22.61 -7.29 -10.44
CA GLU A 305 -22.91 -6.48 -11.63
C GLU A 305 -22.89 -4.98 -11.31
N ASP A 306 -23.46 -4.56 -10.17
CA ASP A 306 -23.44 -3.16 -9.71
C ASP A 306 -21.99 -2.68 -9.45
N LEU A 307 -21.13 -3.56 -8.93
CA LEU A 307 -19.69 -3.30 -8.77
C LEU A 307 -19.01 -3.08 -10.14
N PHE A 308 -19.31 -3.93 -11.13
CA PHE A 308 -18.78 -3.83 -12.50
C PHE A 308 -19.27 -2.58 -13.24
N ASP A 309 -20.48 -2.14 -12.95
CA ASP A 309 -21.06 -0.92 -13.51
C ASP A 309 -20.46 0.35 -12.89
N GLY A 310 -19.72 0.23 -11.78
CA GLY A 310 -18.85 1.28 -11.26
C GLY A 310 -19.58 2.55 -10.83
N SER A 311 -20.84 2.44 -10.40
CA SER A 311 -21.66 3.58 -9.96
C SER A 311 -21.00 4.31 -8.76
N LEU A 312 -20.53 3.55 -7.77
CA LEU A 312 -19.80 4.05 -6.61
C LEU A 312 -18.44 4.63 -6.98
N GLU A 313 -17.70 3.97 -7.90
CA GLU A 313 -16.44 4.47 -8.42
C GLU A 313 -16.62 5.86 -9.06
N ARG A 314 -17.64 6.00 -9.92
CA ARG A 314 -17.99 7.27 -10.56
C ARG A 314 -18.33 8.35 -9.55
N ALA A 315 -19.10 8.01 -8.51
CA ALA A 315 -19.52 8.92 -7.47
C ALA A 315 -18.32 9.43 -6.63
N VAL A 316 -17.39 8.54 -6.28
CA VAL A 316 -16.15 8.91 -5.58
C VAL A 316 -15.26 9.79 -6.47
N ARG A 317 -15.07 9.46 -7.75
CA ARG A 317 -14.33 10.31 -8.70
C ARG A 317 -14.96 11.70 -8.80
N PHE A 318 -16.29 11.80 -8.80
CA PHE A 318 -16.98 13.08 -8.79
C PHE A 318 -16.62 13.91 -7.56
N VAL A 319 -16.61 13.32 -6.36
CA VAL A 319 -16.25 14.03 -5.12
C VAL A 319 -14.84 14.61 -5.21
N PHE A 320 -13.85 13.78 -5.50
CA PHE A 320 -12.44 14.15 -5.39
C PHE A 320 -11.89 14.89 -6.62
N ASN A 321 -12.40 14.60 -7.82
CA ASN A 321 -11.84 15.10 -9.09
C ASN A 321 -12.87 15.87 -9.95
N GLY A 322 -14.14 15.92 -9.53
CA GLY A 322 -15.19 16.69 -10.20
C GLY A 322 -15.83 16.01 -11.39
N ARG A 323 -16.66 16.77 -12.12
CA ARG A 323 -17.51 16.24 -13.20
C ARG A 323 -16.75 15.62 -14.37
N ALA A 324 -15.54 16.09 -14.65
CA ALA A 324 -14.73 15.55 -15.75
C ALA A 324 -14.29 14.09 -15.48
N ALA A 325 -13.90 13.79 -14.24
CA ALA A 325 -13.47 12.45 -13.84
C ALA A 325 -14.63 11.44 -13.76
N ALA A 326 -15.86 11.92 -13.56
CA ALA A 326 -17.06 11.07 -13.57
C ALA A 326 -17.40 10.50 -14.97
N ARG A 327 -16.79 11.01 -16.04
CA ARG A 327 -17.00 10.54 -17.42
C ARG A 327 -16.08 9.39 -17.83
N ILE A 328 -15.13 9.02 -16.97
CA ILE A 328 -14.27 7.86 -17.22
C ILE A 328 -15.18 6.63 -17.34
N PRO A 329 -14.96 5.74 -18.34
CA PRO A 329 -15.75 4.52 -18.54
C PRO A 329 -15.82 3.66 -17.28
N THR A 330 -16.82 2.78 -17.16
CA THR A 330 -17.01 1.86 -16.02
C THR A 330 -15.94 0.77 -15.97
N PRO A 331 -15.72 0.08 -14.83
CA PRO A 331 -14.81 -1.07 -14.79
C PRO A 331 -15.11 -2.10 -15.88
N ARG A 332 -16.39 -2.42 -16.10
CA ARG A 332 -16.84 -3.31 -17.18
C ARG A 332 -16.41 -2.83 -18.57
N GLU A 333 -16.62 -1.55 -18.88
CA GLU A 333 -16.28 -0.97 -20.19
C GLU A 333 -14.76 -0.93 -20.43
N ARG A 334 -13.97 -0.87 -19.36
CA ARG A 334 -12.50 -0.86 -19.43
C ARG A 334 -11.89 -2.25 -19.53
N GLY A 335 -12.65 -3.31 -19.22
CA GLY A 335 -12.10 -4.64 -18.99
C GLY A 335 -11.28 -4.71 -17.69
N ASP A 336 -11.51 -3.79 -16.76
CA ASP A 336 -10.78 -3.64 -15.50
C ASP A 336 -11.49 -4.42 -14.36
N ALA A 337 -12.28 -5.44 -14.68
CA ALA A 337 -13.07 -6.19 -13.71
C ALA A 337 -13.25 -7.66 -14.12
N GLU A 338 -12.86 -8.58 -13.23
CA GLU A 338 -12.87 -10.02 -13.49
C GLU A 338 -13.18 -10.84 -12.24
N ILE A 339 -13.76 -12.03 -12.43
CA ILE A 339 -13.96 -13.01 -11.37
C ILE A 339 -12.69 -13.84 -11.25
N VAL A 340 -12.12 -13.93 -10.04
CA VAL A 340 -10.84 -14.58 -9.77
C VAL A 340 -10.96 -15.91 -9.02
N GLY A 341 -12.11 -16.18 -8.41
CA GLY A 341 -12.37 -17.43 -7.68
C GLY A 341 -13.78 -17.46 -7.09
N GLY A 342 -14.26 -18.61 -6.58
CA GLY A 342 -15.63 -18.68 -6.04
C GLY A 342 -16.15 -20.01 -5.50
N ASP A 343 -15.62 -21.17 -5.90
CA ASP A 343 -16.20 -22.46 -5.46
C ASP A 343 -15.27 -23.35 -4.60
N GLU A 344 -13.97 -23.03 -4.47
CA GLU A 344 -12.98 -23.92 -3.79
C GLU A 344 -11.91 -23.19 -2.96
N LEU A 345 -12.26 -22.14 -2.21
CA LEU A 345 -11.38 -21.59 -1.17
C LEU A 345 -11.83 -21.97 0.23
#